data_AF-A0A0E3BVD1-F1
#
_entry.id   AF-A0A0E3BVD1-F1
#
_cell.length_a   1.000
_cell.length_b   1.000
_cell.length_c   1.000
_cell.angle_alpha   90.00
_cell.angle_beta   90.00
_cell.angle_gamma   90.00
#
_symmetry.space_group_name_H-M   'P 1'
#
loop_
_entity.id
_entity.type
_entity.pdbx_description
1 polymer ?
#
loop_
_entity_poly.entity_id
_entity_poly.type
_entity_poly.pdbx_seq_one_letter_code
_entity_poly.pdbx_strand_id
1 'polypeptide(L)'
;MRKEYRKQSGRGYIDAENQEWFSLPEELRMVILLLAQITGNLPDLVSRDWRETPPPERAAIKAATRSLKRYSGRLVALASLW
;
A
#
# COMPACT_ATOMS: atom_id res chain seq x y z
N MET A 1 -5.44 -13.67 5.39
CA MET A 1 -5.50 -12.67 4.30
C MET A 1 -5.43 -13.26 2.89
N ARG A 2 -4.25 -13.45 2.26
CA ARG A 2 -4.17 -13.82 0.82
C ARG A 2 -4.95 -15.08 0.41
N LYS A 3 -5.02 -16.07 1.30
CA LYS A 3 -5.78 -17.31 1.08
C LYS A 3 -7.29 -17.13 1.25
N GLU A 4 -7.74 -16.16 2.06
CA GLU A 4 -9.16 -15.89 2.31
C GLU A 4 -9.78 -15.11 1.14
N TYR A 5 -9.07 -14.10 0.62
CA TYR A 5 -9.51 -13.34 -0.56
C TYR A 5 -9.66 -14.23 -1.80
N ARG A 6 -8.91 -15.35 -1.87
CA ARG A 6 -8.97 -16.31 -2.97
C ARG A 6 -10.26 -17.14 -3.02
N LYS A 7 -10.98 -17.29 -1.90
CA LYS A 7 -12.18 -18.13 -1.82
C LYS A 7 -13.47 -17.44 -2.26
N GLN A 8 -13.49 -16.11 -2.42
CA GLN A 8 -14.73 -15.35 -2.60
C GLN A 8 -15.12 -15.02 -4.06
N SER A 9 -14.27 -15.24 -5.08
CA SER A 9 -14.62 -14.88 -6.46
C SER A 9 -14.55 -16.07 -7.42
N GLY A 10 -15.72 -16.49 -7.91
CA GLY A 10 -15.92 -17.67 -8.75
C GLY A 10 -15.48 -17.57 -10.21
N ARG A 11 -14.80 -16.50 -10.65
CA ARG A 11 -14.23 -16.34 -12.01
C ARG A 11 -13.44 -15.02 -12.06
N GLY A 12 -12.18 -15.07 -12.47
CA GLY A 12 -11.37 -13.86 -12.72
C GLY A 12 -10.46 -13.50 -11.56
N TYR A 13 -9.22 -13.17 -11.91
CA TYR A 13 -8.14 -12.67 -11.07
C TYR A 13 -8.69 -11.80 -9.90
N ILE A 14 -8.65 -12.34 -8.68
CA ILE A 14 -9.07 -11.62 -7.48
C ILE A 14 -8.31 -10.30 -7.47
N ASP A 15 -9.02 -9.21 -7.21
CA ASP A 15 -8.43 -7.88 -7.05
C ASP A 15 -7.71 -7.75 -5.70
N ALA A 16 -6.91 -8.76 -5.37
CA ALA A 16 -6.29 -8.95 -4.07
C ALA A 16 -5.33 -7.80 -3.75
N GLU A 17 -4.69 -7.22 -4.77
CA GLU A 17 -3.82 -6.06 -4.58
C GLU A 17 -4.61 -4.81 -4.21
N ASN A 18 -5.77 -4.62 -4.81
CA ASN A 18 -6.67 -3.50 -4.51
C ASN A 18 -7.25 -3.65 -3.10
N GLN A 19 -7.70 -4.85 -2.74
CA GLN A 19 -8.16 -5.16 -1.38
C GLN A 19 -7.04 -5.00 -0.33
N GLU A 20 -5.83 -5.48 -0.62
CA GLU A 20 -4.66 -5.27 0.25
C GLU A 20 -4.34 -3.78 0.41
N TRP A 21 -4.41 -3.00 -0.68
CA TRP A 21 -4.19 -1.56 -0.66
C TRP A 21 -5.23 -0.85 0.22
N PHE A 22 -6.52 -1.09 -0.01
CA PHE A 22 -7.62 -0.47 0.74
C PHE A 22 -7.81 -1.02 2.15
N SER A 23 -7.14 -2.12 2.52
CA SER A 23 -7.09 -2.59 3.91
C SER A 23 -6.26 -1.69 4.84
N LEU A 24 -5.42 -0.81 4.26
CA LEU A 24 -4.61 0.16 5.01
C LEU A 24 -5.39 1.45 5.27
N PRO A 25 -5.23 2.09 6.45
CA PRO A 25 -5.73 3.44 6.69
C PRO A 25 -5.27 4.42 5.60
N GLU A 26 -6.12 5.39 5.29
CA GLU A 26 -5.85 6.36 4.22
C GLU A 26 -4.55 7.13 4.45
N GLU A 27 -4.30 7.55 5.68
CA GLU A 27 -3.11 8.30 6.06
C GLU A 27 -1.84 7.48 5.81
N LEU A 28 -1.90 6.16 6.06
CA LEU A 28 -0.78 5.26 5.80
C LEU A 28 -0.56 5.08 4.29
N ARG A 29 -1.65 4.98 3.51
CA ARG A 29 -1.57 4.97 2.04
C ARG A 29 -0.91 6.26 1.52
N MET A 30 -1.28 7.42 2.05
CA MET A 30 -0.68 8.71 1.67
C MET A 30 0.82 8.77 2.01
N VAL A 31 1.22 8.32 3.20
CA VAL A 31 2.64 8.23 3.59
C VAL A 31 3.41 7.32 2.64
N ILE A 32 2.83 6.19 2.24
CA ILE A 32 3.47 5.28 1.27
C ILE A 32 3.66 5.95 -0.09
N LEU A 33 2.68 6.72 -0.58
CA LEU A 33 2.81 7.47 -1.85
C LEU A 33 3.94 8.51 -1.77
N LEU A 34 4.06 9.23 -0.65
CA LEU A 34 5.16 10.17 -0.41
C LEU A 34 6.53 9.49 -0.42
N LEU A 35 6.66 8.34 0.26
CA LEU A 35 7.89 7.55 0.25
C LEU A 35 8.23 6.99 -1.13
N ALA A 36 7.21 6.68 -1.93
CA ALA A 36 7.34 6.23 -3.31
C ALA A 36 7.68 7.37 -4.28
N GLN A 37 7.79 8.62 -3.81
CA GLN A 37 8.03 9.82 -4.62
C GLN A 37 6.95 10.03 -5.71
N ILE A 38 5.71 9.62 -5.42
CA ILE A 38 4.57 9.86 -6.31
C ILE A 38 4.04 11.28 -6.04
N THR A 39 3.95 12.07 -7.11
CA THR A 39 3.53 13.48 -7.06
C THR A 39 2.10 13.65 -7.59
N GLY A 40 1.44 14.73 -7.16
CA GLY A 40 0.06 15.06 -7.55
C GLY A 40 -0.87 15.25 -6.36
N ASN A 41 -2.18 15.21 -6.63
CA ASN A 41 -3.20 15.32 -5.58
C ASN A 41 -3.30 14.00 -4.80
N LEU A 42 -2.65 13.92 -3.63
CA LEU A 42 -2.57 12.69 -2.84
C LEU A 42 -3.94 12.11 -2.46
N PRO A 43 -4.93 12.89 -1.98
CA PRO A 43 -6.30 12.41 -1.76
C PRO A 43 -6.92 11.65 -2.93
N ASP A 44 -6.74 12.14 -4.16
CA ASP A 44 -7.26 11.47 -5.36
C ASP A 44 -6.47 10.18 -5.63
N LEU A 45 -5.14 10.25 -5.51
CA LEU A 45 -4.24 9.14 -5.81
C LEU A 45 -4.36 7.97 -4.84
N VAL A 46 -4.70 8.21 -3.56
CA VAL A 46 -4.91 7.11 -2.60
C VAL A 46 -6.25 6.41 -2.80
N SER A 47 -7.22 7.12 -3.37
CA SER A 47 -8.60 6.66 -3.57
C SER A 47 -8.82 5.95 -4.91
N ARG A 48 -7.91 6.09 -5.87
CA ARG A 48 -8.01 5.43 -7.18
C ARG A 48 -7.89 3.91 -7.06
N ASP A 49 -8.48 3.21 -8.03
CA ASP A 49 -8.34 1.76 -8.12
C ASP A 49 -6.87 1.39 -8.39
N TRP A 50 -6.40 0.32 -7.73
CA TRP A 50 -5.05 -0.17 -7.92
C TRP A 50 -4.71 -0.49 -9.38
N ARG A 51 -5.70 -0.89 -10.20
CA ARG A 51 -5.55 -1.18 -11.63
C ARG A 51 -5.29 0.08 -12.46
N GLU A 52 -5.79 1.23 -12.00
CA GLU A 52 -5.57 2.54 -12.63
C GLU A 52 -4.17 3.08 -12.29
N THR A 53 -3.49 2.49 -11.31
CA THR A 53 -2.10 2.86 -10.99
C THR A 53 -1.14 2.32 -12.05
N PRO A 54 -0.33 3.19 -12.72
CA PRO A 54 0.66 2.76 -13.69
C PRO A 54 1.63 1.70 -13.12
N PRO A 55 2.09 0.72 -13.94
CA PRO A 55 3.08 -0.27 -13.49
C PRO A 55 4.33 0.30 -12.78
N PRO A 56 4.97 1.39 -13.25
CA PRO A 56 6.13 1.96 -12.55
C PRO A 56 5.77 2.50 -11.16
N GLU A 57 4.61 3.16 -11.03
CA GLU A 57 4.12 3.65 -9.74
C GLU A 57 3.81 2.48 -8.79
N ARG A 58 3.17 1.41 -9.27
CA ARG A 58 2.94 0.19 -8.47
C ARG A 58 4.25 -0.40 -7.95
N ALA A 59 5.29 -0.42 -8.78
CA ALA A 59 6.61 -0.90 -8.37
C ALA A 59 7.23 0.00 -7.28
N ALA A 60 7.13 1.32 -7.44
CA ALA A 60 7.60 2.29 -6.45
C ALA A 60 6.87 2.17 -5.11
N ILE A 61 5.53 2.07 -5.12
CA ILE A 61 4.70 1.85 -3.92
C ILE A 61 5.11 0.58 -3.19
N LYS A 62 5.29 -0.52 -3.92
CA LYS A 62 5.74 -1.80 -3.33
C LYS A 62 7.17 -1.71 -2.78
N ALA A 63 8.07 -0.95 -3.42
CA ALA A 63 9.42 -0.72 -2.92
C ALA A 63 9.41 0.10 -1.62
N ALA A 64 8.63 1.20 -1.59
CA ALA A 64 8.42 2.03 -0.42
C ALA A 64 7.84 1.22 0.76
N THR A 65 6.83 0.40 0.51
CA THR A 65 6.21 -0.46 1.53
C THR A 65 7.21 -1.46 2.13
N ARG A 66 8.07 -2.08 1.30
CA ARG A 66 9.14 -2.97 1.79
C ARG A 66 10.18 -2.22 2.61
N SER A 67 10.52 -0.99 2.22
CA SER A 67 11.43 -0.12 2.98
C SER A 67 10.84 0.22 4.35
N LEU A 68 9.57 0.63 4.39
CA LEU A 68 8.86 0.93 5.64
C LEU A 68 8.85 -0.29 6.57
N LYS A 69 8.54 -1.48 6.04
CA LYS A 69 8.62 -2.74 6.81
C LYS A 69 10.02 -2.96 7.39
N ARG A 70 11.08 -2.78 6.58
CA ARG A 70 12.47 -2.95 7.00
C ARG A 70 12.84 -2.07 8.20
N TYR A 71 12.29 -0.85 8.27
CA TYR A 71 12.61 0.11 9.33
C TYR A 71 11.57 0.22 10.45
N SER A 72 10.42 -0.45 10.32
CA SER A 72 9.33 -0.43 11.31
C SER A 72 9.79 -0.73 12.74
N GLY A 73 10.65 -1.72 12.95
CA GLY A 73 11.19 -2.03 14.28
C GLY A 73 12.03 -0.90 14.88
N ARG A 74 12.75 -0.14 14.06
CA ARG A 74 13.51 1.04 14.51
C ARG A 74 12.58 2.21 14.86
N LEU A 75 11.48 2.38 14.12
CA LEU A 75 10.46 3.37 14.44
C LEU A 75 9.76 3.06 15.78
N VAL A 76 9.43 1.79 16.01
CA VAL A 76 8.87 1.34 17.29
C VAL A 76 9.88 1.57 18.42
N ALA A 77 11.14 1.19 18.22
CA ALA A 77 12.20 1.42 19.21
C ALA A 77 12.35 2.93 19.53
N LEU A 78 12.35 3.79 18.49
CA LEU A 78 12.40 5.25 18.66
C LEU A 78 11.22 5.77 19.48
N ALA A 79 10.01 5.28 19.20
CA ALA A 79 8.79 5.68 19.92
C ALA A 79 8.68 5.08 21.34
N SER A 80 9.51 4.08 21.66
CA SER A 80 9.53 3.41 22.97
C SER A 80 10.63 3.93 23.89
N LEU A 81 11.54 4.78 23.40
CA LEU A 81 12.52 5.48 24.22
C LEU A 81 11.79 6.63 24.94
N TRP A 82 11.71 6.50 26.26
CA TRP A 82 11.23 7.53 27.18
C TRP A 82 12.29 8.61 27.41
#